data_AF-A0A7I5EEB9-F1
#
_entry.id   AF-A0A7I5EEB9-F1
#
_cell.length_a   1.000
_cell.length_b   1.000
_cell.length_c   1.000
_cell.angle_alpha   90.00
_cell.angle_beta   90.00
_cell.angle_gamma   90.00
#
_symmetry.space_group_name_H-M   'P 1'
#
loop_
_entity.id
_entity.type
_entity.pdbx_description
1 polymer ?
#
loop_
_entity_poly.entity_id
_entity_poly.type
_entity_poly.pdbx_seq_one_letter_code
_entity_poly.pdbx_strand_id
1 'polypeptide(L)'
;MQAAIDELDRCDVATILHNLMPMTKAMDAKLDQLLERTAPKSSCVLCTVENNKDYHFTARCSKVPDSVSRTAQASKLHLCVKCLKPEHDLDCGMKCGNCGLDHNSYLCFRRRPHAQQLKRPRN
;
A
#
# COMPACT_ATOMS: atom_id res chain seq x y z
N MET A 1 26.27 -37.78 -4.83
CA MET A 1 26.32 -36.30 -4.81
C MET A 1 27.62 -35.83 -4.18
N GLN A 2 27.97 -36.28 -2.97
CA GLN A 2 29.25 -35.93 -2.31
C GLN A 2 30.49 -36.28 -3.16
N ALA A 3 30.60 -37.52 -3.65
CA ALA A 3 31.74 -37.97 -4.47
C ALA A 3 31.93 -37.17 -5.78
N ALA A 4 30.84 -36.62 -6.35
CA ALA A 4 30.91 -35.81 -7.57
C ALA A 4 31.30 -34.34 -7.29
N ILE A 5 31.15 -33.89 -6.05
CA ILE A 5 31.59 -32.55 -5.61
C ILE A 5 33.08 -32.60 -5.25
N ASP A 6 33.54 -33.74 -4.71
CA ASP A 6 34.94 -33.95 -4.33
C ASP A 6 35.88 -34.06 -5.56
N GLU A 7 35.35 -34.33 -6.75
CA GLU A 7 36.08 -34.36 -8.04
C GLU A 7 36.17 -32.99 -8.74
N LEU A 8 35.46 -31.96 -8.24
CA LEU A 8 35.46 -30.64 -8.86
C LEU A 8 36.75 -29.90 -8.55
N ASP A 9 37.41 -29.39 -9.59
CA ASP A 9 38.57 -28.52 -9.40
C ASP A 9 38.15 -27.08 -9.07
N ARG A 10 39.14 -26.25 -8.74
CA ARG A 10 38.90 -24.85 -8.37
C ARG A 10 38.26 -24.03 -9.50
N CYS A 11 38.56 -24.34 -10.75
CA CYS A 11 38.01 -23.65 -11.92
C CYS A 11 36.57 -24.07 -12.18
N ASP A 12 36.24 -25.34 -11.98
CA ASP A 12 34.87 -25.86 -12.05
C ASP A 12 33.98 -25.21 -11.00
N VAL A 13 34.45 -25.16 -9.74
CA VAL A 13 33.72 -24.50 -8.65
C VAL A 13 33.51 -23.02 -8.94
N ALA A 14 34.54 -22.31 -9.43
CA ALA A 14 34.42 -20.90 -9.79
C ALA A 14 33.39 -20.66 -10.91
N THR A 15 33.37 -21.53 -11.92
CA THR A 15 32.42 -21.46 -13.04
C THR A 15 30.99 -21.76 -12.58
N ILE A 16 30.82 -22.77 -11.74
CA ILE A 16 29.52 -23.10 -11.15
C ILE A 16 28.99 -21.93 -10.31
N LEU A 17 29.83 -21.37 -9.42
CA LEU A 17 29.46 -20.21 -8.59
C LEU A 17 29.10 -18.99 -9.44
N HIS A 18 29.89 -18.70 -10.48
CA HIS A 18 29.63 -17.59 -11.39
C HIS A 18 28.25 -17.70 -12.06
N ASN A 19 27.78 -18.91 -12.35
CA ASN A 19 26.46 -19.13 -12.94
C ASN A 19 25.33 -19.17 -11.90
N LEU A 20 25.57 -19.74 -10.71
CA LEU A 20 24.55 -19.86 -9.68
C LEU A 20 24.28 -18.54 -8.94
N MET A 21 25.31 -17.74 -8.64
CA MET A 21 25.16 -16.46 -7.96
C MET A 21 24.17 -15.47 -8.61
N PRO A 22 24.20 -15.23 -9.94
CA PRO A 22 23.20 -14.36 -10.57
C PRO A 22 21.81 -15.00 -10.58
N MET A 23 21.71 -16.33 -10.68
CA MET A 23 20.43 -17.04 -10.63
C MET A 23 19.78 -16.92 -9.26
N THR A 24 20.52 -17.09 -8.16
CA THR A 24 19.99 -16.91 -6.80
C THR A 24 19.56 -15.47 -6.56
N LYS A 25 20.37 -14.48 -6.95
CA LYS A 25 20.00 -13.06 -6.87
C LYS A 25 18.72 -12.74 -7.65
N ALA A 26 18.56 -13.33 -8.84
CA ALA A 26 17.36 -13.14 -9.64
C ALA A 26 16.13 -13.81 -9.01
N MET A 27 16.31 -14.94 -8.32
CA MET A 27 15.24 -15.59 -7.56
C MET A 27 14.84 -14.75 -6.35
N ASP A 28 15.79 -14.24 -5.58
CA ASP A 28 15.53 -13.37 -4.43
C ASP A 28 14.73 -12.12 -4.85
N ALA A 29 15.15 -11.45 -5.92
CA ALA A 29 14.43 -10.28 -6.45
C ALA A 29 12.99 -10.60 -6.88
N LYS A 30 12.75 -11.79 -7.45
CA LYS A 30 11.39 -12.25 -7.81
C LYS A 30 10.57 -12.57 -6.57
N LEU A 31 11.16 -13.17 -5.54
CA LEU A 31 10.49 -13.46 -4.29
C LEU A 31 10.09 -12.18 -3.57
N ASP A 32 10.98 -11.19 -3.49
CA ASP A 32 10.67 -9.87 -2.94
C ASP A 32 9.49 -9.21 -3.66
N GLN A 33 9.50 -9.24 -5.00
CA GLN A 33 8.39 -8.71 -5.80
C GLN A 33 7.07 -9.45 -5.53
N LEU A 34 7.11 -10.77 -5.37
CA LEU A 34 5.92 -11.55 -5.03
C LEU A 34 5.40 -11.18 -3.64
N LEU A 35 6.28 -11.09 -2.65
CA LEU A 35 5.93 -10.70 -1.28
C LEU A 35 5.25 -9.33 -1.24
N GLU A 36 5.79 -8.33 -1.92
CA GLU A 36 5.18 -6.99 -2.01
C GLU A 36 3.78 -7.00 -2.66
N ARG A 37 3.61 -7.83 -3.70
CA ARG A 37 2.34 -7.94 -4.44
C ARG A 37 1.29 -8.71 -3.65
N THR A 38 1.69 -9.73 -2.90
CA THR A 38 0.80 -10.57 -2.10
C THR A 38 0.59 -10.06 -0.68
N ALA A 39 1.34 -9.04 -0.25
CA ALA A 39 1.18 -8.44 1.07
C ALA A 39 -0.29 -8.03 1.28
N PRO A 40 -0.91 -8.46 2.40
CA PRO A 40 -2.30 -8.15 2.65
C PRO A 40 -2.47 -6.64 2.81
N LYS A 41 -3.47 -6.08 2.14
CA LYS A 41 -3.79 -4.65 2.19
C LYS A 41 -5.19 -4.49 2.78
N SER A 42 -5.31 -3.57 3.74
CA SER A 42 -6.60 -3.18 4.29
C SER A 42 -7.40 -2.42 3.23
N SER A 43 -8.67 -2.77 3.04
CA SER A 43 -9.60 -2.02 2.18
C SER A 43 -9.95 -0.63 2.75
N CYS A 44 -9.67 -0.39 4.03
CA CYS A 44 -9.77 0.90 4.70
C CYS A 44 -8.38 1.46 4.94
N VAL A 45 -8.07 2.59 4.32
CA VAL A 45 -6.75 3.24 4.43
C VAL A 45 -6.46 3.79 5.83
N LEU A 46 -7.48 3.94 6.68
CA LEU A 46 -7.36 4.42 8.06
C LEU A 46 -7.20 3.28 9.07
N CYS A 47 -7.32 2.03 8.64
CA CYS A 47 -7.20 0.84 9.49
C CYS A 47 -6.02 -0.01 9.03
N THR A 48 -5.27 -0.59 9.97
CA THR A 48 -4.34 -1.68 9.66
C THR A 48 -5.11 -2.93 9.22
N VAL A 49 -4.43 -3.89 8.61
CA VAL A 49 -5.02 -5.16 8.15
C VAL A 49 -5.72 -5.88 9.30
N GLU A 50 -5.08 -5.93 10.48
CA GLU A 50 -5.60 -6.59 11.68
C GLU A 50 -6.85 -5.90 12.23
N ASN A 51 -6.95 -4.59 12.00
CA ASN A 51 -8.05 -3.76 12.46
C ASN A 51 -9.24 -3.73 11.49
N ASN A 52 -9.09 -4.19 10.26
CA ASN A 52 -10.15 -4.20 9.26
C ASN A 52 -10.74 -5.61 9.05
N LYS A 53 -11.21 -6.23 10.13
CA LYS A 53 -11.73 -7.61 10.13
C LYS A 53 -13.06 -7.76 9.38
N ASP A 54 -13.85 -6.71 9.36
CA ASP A 54 -15.14 -6.59 8.66
C ASP A 54 -14.98 -6.11 7.20
N TYR A 55 -13.74 -5.90 6.75
CA TYR A 55 -13.38 -5.55 5.37
C TYR A 55 -14.07 -4.28 4.83
N HIS A 56 -14.35 -3.32 5.71
CA HIS A 56 -15.02 -2.07 5.34
C HIS A 56 -14.11 -1.16 4.51
N PHE A 57 -14.71 -0.31 3.67
CA PHE A 57 -14.00 0.75 2.96
C PHE A 57 -13.85 2.01 3.82
N THR A 58 -12.83 2.84 3.52
CA THR A 58 -12.53 4.10 4.23
C THR A 58 -13.74 4.99 4.47
N ALA A 59 -14.64 5.09 3.49
CA ALA A 59 -15.86 5.90 3.59
C ALA A 59 -16.76 5.48 4.76
N ARG A 60 -16.82 4.16 5.04
CA ARG A 60 -17.68 3.50 6.03
C ARG A 60 -16.95 3.11 7.32
N CYS A 61 -15.69 3.55 7.50
CA CYS A 61 -14.94 3.28 8.72
C CYS A 61 -15.68 3.83 9.95
N SER A 62 -16.18 2.91 10.79
CA SER A 62 -16.89 3.20 12.03
C SER A 62 -15.94 3.44 13.22
N LYS A 63 -14.72 2.88 13.16
CA LYS A 63 -13.68 3.07 14.19
C LYS A 63 -13.18 4.50 14.28
N VAL A 64 -13.23 5.23 13.15
CA VAL A 64 -12.73 6.60 13.06
C VAL A 64 -13.82 7.45 12.37
N PRO A 65 -14.88 7.81 13.10
CA PRO A 65 -16.09 8.36 12.48
C PRO A 65 -15.93 9.82 12.04
N ASP A 66 -15.33 10.67 12.87
CA ASP A 66 -15.24 12.11 12.65
C ASP A 66 -13.96 12.54 11.89
N SER A 67 -13.99 13.73 11.29
CA SER A 67 -12.89 14.24 10.46
C SER A 67 -11.58 14.46 11.22
N VAL A 68 -11.65 14.86 12.50
CA VAL A 68 -10.46 15.18 13.31
C VAL A 68 -9.74 13.88 13.63
N SER A 69 -10.46 12.88 14.14
CA SER A 69 -9.92 11.55 14.41
C SER A 69 -9.37 10.90 13.13
N ARG A 70 -10.05 11.07 11.99
CA ARG A 70 -9.55 10.55 10.69
C ARG A 70 -8.23 11.19 10.29
N THR A 71 -8.06 12.49 10.54
CA THR A 71 -6.81 13.20 10.24
C THR A 71 -5.70 12.74 11.18
N ALA A 72 -5.97 12.65 12.49
CA ALA A 72 -5.02 12.12 13.47
C ALA A 72 -4.59 10.68 13.14
N GLN A 73 -5.53 9.84 12.72
CA GLN A 73 -5.25 8.48 12.29
C GLN A 73 -4.41 8.44 11.00
N ALA A 74 -4.68 9.30 10.03
CA ALA A 74 -3.87 9.40 8.82
C ALA A 74 -2.43 9.79 9.15
N SER A 75 -2.23 10.76 10.05
CA SER A 75 -0.89 11.14 10.54
C SER A 75 -0.19 10.00 11.27
N LYS A 76 -0.90 9.27 12.15
CA LYS A 76 -0.36 8.10 12.86
C LYS A 76 0.09 6.98 11.91
N LEU A 77 -0.57 6.85 10.77
CA LEU A 77 -0.25 5.86 9.74
C LEU A 77 0.76 6.37 8.71
N HIS A 78 1.37 7.55 8.91
CA HIS A 78 2.29 8.17 7.97
C HIS A 78 1.70 8.27 6.57
N LEU A 79 0.48 8.80 6.48
CA LEU A 79 -0.22 9.03 5.23
C LEU A 79 -0.26 10.52 4.91
N CYS A 80 -0.08 10.84 3.63
CA CYS A 80 -0.32 12.18 3.13
C CYS A 80 -1.81 12.54 3.32
N VAL A 81 -2.11 13.62 4.05
CA VAL A 81 -3.49 14.05 4.33
C VAL A 81 -4.26 14.49 3.08
N LYS A 82 -3.57 14.81 1.98
CA LYS A 82 -4.18 15.21 0.71
C LYS A 82 -4.61 14.02 -0.14
N CYS A 83 -3.75 13.02 -0.30
CA CYS A 83 -3.99 11.89 -1.21
C CYS A 83 -4.24 10.54 -0.51
N LEU A 84 -4.02 10.44 0.79
CA LEU A 84 -4.08 9.22 1.62
C LEU A 84 -3.19 8.07 1.13
N LYS A 85 -2.15 8.38 0.35
CA LYS A 85 -1.05 7.46 0.06
C LYS A 85 0.01 7.59 1.16
N PRO A 86 1.02 6.69 1.22
CA PRO A 86 2.17 6.87 2.10
C PRO A 86 2.75 8.28 1.98
N GLU A 87 3.23 8.79 3.11
CA GLU A 87 3.85 10.10 3.22
C GLU A 87 4.95 10.29 2.18
N HIS A 88 5.02 11.50 1.61
CA HIS A 88 5.89 11.82 0.51
C HIS A 88 6.24 13.31 0.55
N ASP A 89 7.46 13.65 0.13
CA ASP A 89 7.99 15.03 0.22
C ASP A 89 7.44 15.96 -0.86
N LEU A 90 7.06 15.41 -2.02
CA LEU A 90 6.54 16.18 -3.15
C LEU A 90 5.09 16.60 -2.93
N ASP A 91 4.68 17.78 -3.40
CA ASP A 91 3.26 18.12 -3.38
C ASP A 91 2.49 17.24 -4.37
N CYS A 92 1.49 16.49 -3.88
CA CYS A 92 0.66 15.66 -4.73
C CYS A 92 -0.41 16.47 -5.49
N GLY A 93 -0.57 17.77 -5.21
CA GLY A 93 -1.53 18.66 -5.88
C GLY A 93 -2.99 18.30 -5.64
N MET A 94 -3.27 17.32 -4.77
CA MET A 94 -4.63 16.88 -4.46
C MET A 94 -5.34 17.89 -3.56
N LYS A 95 -6.48 18.38 -4.03
CA LYS A 95 -7.37 19.27 -3.29
C LYS A 95 -8.69 18.57 -2.96
N CYS A 96 -9.32 18.99 -1.87
CA CYS A 96 -10.58 18.44 -1.42
C CYS A 96 -11.70 18.76 -2.40
N GLY A 97 -12.34 17.75 -3.00
CA GLY A 97 -13.48 17.97 -3.90
C GLY A 97 -14.70 18.66 -3.26
N ASN A 98 -14.81 18.66 -1.93
CA ASN A 98 -15.94 19.28 -1.22
C ASN A 98 -15.71 20.75 -0.88
N CYS A 99 -14.48 21.17 -0.57
CA CYS A 99 -14.20 22.53 -0.09
C CYS A 99 -12.97 23.20 -0.73
N GLY A 100 -12.26 22.53 -1.63
CA GLY A 100 -11.11 23.07 -2.36
C GLY A 100 -9.80 23.19 -1.56
N LEU A 101 -9.82 22.90 -0.26
CA LEU A 101 -8.65 23.00 0.61
C LEU A 101 -7.72 21.77 0.50
N ASP A 102 -6.52 21.88 1.05
CA ASP A 102 -5.44 20.90 0.92
C ASP A 102 -5.59 19.70 1.87
N HIS A 103 -6.67 18.92 1.66
CA HIS A 103 -6.91 17.65 2.34
C HIS A 103 -7.75 16.71 1.46
N ASN A 104 -7.77 15.43 1.82
CA ASN A 104 -8.60 14.44 1.14
C ASN A 104 -10.08 14.62 1.50
N SER A 105 -11.01 14.38 0.57
CA SER A 105 -12.46 14.46 0.83
C SER A 105 -12.92 13.61 2.01
N TYR A 106 -12.22 12.50 2.30
CA TYR A 106 -12.52 11.67 3.47
C TYR A 106 -12.15 12.32 4.81
N LEU A 107 -11.28 13.32 4.83
CA LEU A 107 -10.90 14.06 6.03
C LEU A 107 -11.69 15.37 6.18
N CYS A 108 -12.56 15.69 5.22
CA CYS A 108 -13.27 16.97 5.20
C CYS A 108 -14.34 17.05 6.30
N PHE A 109 -14.30 18.09 7.13
CA PHE A 109 -15.35 18.40 8.10
C PHE A 109 -16.69 18.75 7.44
N ARG A 110 -16.64 19.38 6.25
CA ARG A 110 -17.83 19.71 5.44
C ARG A 110 -18.30 18.51 4.60
N ARG A 111 -18.15 17.28 5.09
CA ARG A 111 -18.72 16.10 4.43
C ARG A 111 -20.22 16.33 4.31
N ARG A 112 -20.71 16.48 3.07
CA ARG A 112 -22.15 16.42 2.82
C ARG A 112 -22.61 15.05 3.33
N PRO A 113 -23.60 14.96 4.25
CA PRO A 113 -24.25 13.69 4.52
C PRO A 113 -24.70 13.15 3.17
N HIS A 114 -24.37 11.88 2.91
CA HIS A 114 -24.58 11.16 1.64
C HIS A 114 -25.74 11.79 0.85
N ALA A 115 -25.45 12.75 -0.03
CA ALA A 115 -26.46 13.18 -0.98
C ALA A 115 -26.70 11.90 -1.76
N GLN A 116 -27.91 11.33 -1.62
CA GLN A 116 -28.38 10.28 -2.49
C GLN A 116 -27.92 10.70 -3.87
N GLN A 117 -27.05 9.89 -4.48
CA GLN A 117 -26.62 10.16 -5.84
C GLN A 117 -27.91 10.25 -6.64
N LEU A 118 -28.33 11.47 -6.98
CA LEU A 118 -29.33 11.70 -8.01
C LEU A 118 -28.69 11.06 -9.22
N LYS A 119 -29.13 9.81 -9.50
CA LYS A 119 -28.70 9.05 -10.66
C LYS A 119 -28.86 10.00 -11.84
N ARG A 120 -27.76 10.27 -12.54
CA ARG A 120 -27.83 11.02 -13.80
C ARG A 120 -28.93 10.36 -14.64
N PRO A 121 -29.89 11.12 -15.21
CA PRO A 121 -30.88 10.55 -16.10
C PRO A 121 -30.11 9.82 -17.21
N ARG A 122 -30.47 8.55 -17.41
CA ARG A 122 -29.99 7.81 -18.58
C ARG A 122 -30.71 8.44 -19.76
N ASN A 123 -29.96 9.08 -20.66
CA ASN A 123 -30.45 9.45 -21.99
C ASN A 123 -30.90 8.19 -22.73
#